data_AF-A0A327Y402-F1
#
_entry.id   AF-A0A327Y402-F1
#
_cell.length_a   1.000
_cell.length_b   1.000
_cell.length_c   1.000
_cell.angle_alpha   90.00
_cell.angle_beta   90.00
_cell.angle_gamma   90.00
#
_symmetry.space_group_name_H-M   'P 1'
#
loop_
_entity.id
_entity.type
_entity.pdbx_description
1 polymer ?
#
loop_
_entity_poly.entity_id
_entity_poly.type
_entity_poly.pdbx_seq_one_letter_code
_entity_poly.pdbx_strand_id
1 'polypeptide(L)' 'DALLFCANDLPIMEKLGLQREEEYPSNHGYQQVVGEFSPVLA' A
#
# COMPACT_ATOMS: atom_id res chain seq x y z
N ASP A 1 16.27 11.50 9.21
CA ASP A 1 15.95 10.07 9.04
C ASP A 1 14.51 9.80 9.40
N ALA A 2 13.88 8.86 8.68
CA ALA A 2 12.53 8.40 8.97
C ALA A 2 12.61 6.89 9.28
N LEU A 3 11.94 6.46 10.35
CA LEU A 3 11.87 5.06 10.76
C LEU A 3 10.42 4.60 10.69
N LEU A 4 10.17 3.53 9.93
CA LEU A 4 8.84 2.97 9.70
C LEU A 4 8.82 1.52 10.21
N PHE A 5 8.18 1.31 11.36
CA PHE A 5 7.91 -0.03 11.85
C PHE A 5 6.66 -0.59 11.15
N CYS A 6 6.72 -1.85 10.71
CA CYS A 6 5.61 -2.52 10.03
C CYS A 6 5.41 -3.92 10.60
N ALA A 7 4.15 -4.32 10.75
CA ALA A 7 3.72 -5.69 10.98
C ALA A 7 2.60 -5.99 9.98
N ASN A 8 2.61 -7.18 9.38
CA ASN A 8 1.65 -7.56 8.34
C ASN A 8 1.36 -9.07 8.36
N ASP A 9 0.49 -9.49 7.47
CA ASP A 9 -0.05 -10.83 7.31
C ASP A 9 0.71 -11.70 6.29
N LEU A 10 1.90 -11.27 5.83
CA LEU A 10 2.74 -12.07 4.92
C LEU A 10 2.93 -13.53 5.38
N PRO A 11 3.14 -13.84 6.68
CA PRO A 11 3.34 -15.22 7.11
C PRO A 11 2.17 -16.16 6.80
N ILE A 12 0.92 -15.67 6.77
CA ILE A 12 -0.23 -16.50 6.40
C ILE A 12 -0.41 -16.55 4.88
N MET A 13 -0.20 -15.43 4.17
CA MET A 13 -0.32 -15.36 2.72
C MET A 13 0.69 -16.27 2.01
N GLU A 14 1.93 -16.32 2.51
CA GLU A 14 2.99 -17.19 2.00
C GLU A 14 2.67 -18.67 2.25
N LYS A 15 2.23 -19.03 3.48
CA LYS A 15 1.92 -20.42 3.86
C LYS A 15 0.79 -21.03 3.03
N LEU A 16 -0.16 -20.22 2.61
CA LEU A 16 -1.31 -20.65 1.81
C LEU A 16 -1.09 -20.48 0.30
N GLY A 17 0.07 -19.95 -0.13
CA GLY A 17 0.37 -19.70 -1.54
C GLY A 17 -0.53 -18.63 -2.17
N LEU A 18 -0.97 -17.65 -1.38
CA LEU A 18 -1.91 -16.59 -1.80
C LEU A 18 -1.20 -15.27 -2.12
N GLN A 19 0.08 -15.15 -1.78
CA GLN A 19 0.86 -13.94 -2.06
C GLN A 19 1.04 -13.75 -3.57
N ARG A 20 0.87 -12.51 -4.02
CA ARG A 20 1.27 -12.05 -5.35
C ARG A 20 1.81 -10.63 -5.25
N GLU A 21 2.85 -10.35 -6.01
CA GLU A 21 3.47 -9.03 -6.11
C GLU A 21 3.43 -8.54 -7.56
N GLU A 22 3.13 -7.26 -7.75
CA GLU A 22 3.06 -6.60 -9.05
C GLU A 22 3.54 -5.15 -8.94
N GLU A 23 4.39 -4.72 -9.86
CA GLU A 23 4.82 -3.33 -9.96
C GLU A 23 3.74 -2.45 -10.62
N TYR A 24 3.68 -1.17 -10.23
CA TYR A 24 2.78 -0.21 -10.88
C TYR A 24 3.47 0.41 -12.12
N PRO A 25 3.03 0.13 -13.35
CA PRO A 25 3.78 0.51 -14.56
C PRO A 25 3.54 1.95 -15.01
N SER A 26 2.51 2.62 -14.48
CA SER A 26 2.08 3.95 -14.94
C SER A 26 2.70 5.07 -14.12
N ASN A 27 2.74 6.28 -14.70
CA ASN A 27 3.20 7.49 -14.02
C ASN A 27 4.54 7.31 -13.28
N HIS A 28 5.48 6.61 -13.93
CA HIS A 28 6.82 6.31 -13.39
C HIS A 28 6.82 5.64 -12.00
N GLY A 29 5.82 4.82 -11.70
CA GLY A 29 5.71 4.11 -10.41
C GLY A 29 5.04 4.91 -9.29
N TYR A 30 4.56 6.13 -9.56
CA TYR A 30 3.84 6.96 -8.60
C TYR A 30 2.33 6.90 -8.82
N GLN A 31 1.55 6.71 -7.75
CA GLN A 31 0.09 6.75 -7.85
C GLN A 31 -0.42 8.17 -8.11
N GLN A 32 -1.49 8.30 -8.90
CA GLN A 32 -2.19 9.58 -9.07
C GLN A 32 -3.09 9.84 -7.86
N VAL A 33 -2.90 10.99 -7.20
CA VAL A 33 -3.81 11.45 -6.14
C VAL A 33 -5.08 12.02 -6.77
N VAL A 34 -6.21 11.37 -6.57
CA VAL A 34 -7.51 11.78 -7.15
C VAL A 34 -8.36 12.65 -6.22
N GLY A 35 -7.91 12.81 -4.98
CA GLY A 35 -8.58 13.61 -3.96
C GLY A 35 -8.00 13.34 -2.58
N GLU A 36 -8.46 14.11 -1.62
CA GLU A 36 -8.11 13.97 -0.20
C GLU A 36 -9.39 13.88 0.62
N PHE A 37 -9.31 13.19 1.76
CA PHE A 37 -10.42 13.15 2.69
C PHE A 37 -10.64 14.55 3.27
N SER A 38 -11.85 15.09 3.11
CA SER A 38 -12.30 16.31 3.75
C SER A 38 -13.42 15.97 4.75
N PRO A 39 -13.19 16.06 6.07
CA PRO A 39 -14.24 15.79 7.04
C PRO A 39 -15.36 16.82 6.92
N VAL A 40 -16.61 16.35 7.00
CA VAL A 40 -17.82 17.17 6.75
C VAL A 40 -18.11 18.16 7.88
N LEU A 41 -17.41 18.09 9.02
CA LEU A 41 -17.70 18.88 10.24
C LEU A 41 -16.43 19.47 10.87
N ALA A 42 -15.76 20.40 10.18
CA ALA A 42 -14.71 21.24 10.77
C ALA A 42 -15.30 22.54 11.34
#